data_AF-A0A6J1WM47-F1
#
_entry.id   AF-A0A6J1WM47-F1
#
_cell.length_a   1.000
_cell.length_b   1.000
_cell.length_c   1.000
_cell.angle_alpha   90.00
_cell.angle_beta   90.00
_cell.angle_gamma   90.00
#
_symmetry.space_group_name_H-M   'P 1'
#
loop_
_entity.id
_entity.type
_entity.pdbx_description
1 polymer ?
#
loop_
_entity_poly.entity_id
_entity_poly.type
_entity_poly.pdbx_seq_one_letter_code
_entity_poly.pdbx_strand_id
1 'polypeptide(L)'
;MITNCIQMLVQDLEVACEPALQAMTKISWLHFDTVGDQSSYVTQIIMHLKNTVPHLRDNLSSSRKYFTQFCIRFANSFIPKFIQNIYKCKPISTVGSEQLLLDTHMLKTALLELPSIGN
;
A
#
# COMPACT_ATOMS: atom_id res chain seq x y z
N MET A 1 -26.26 -1.03 2.65
CA MET A 1 -25.84 -2.38 3.11
C MET A 1 -24.53 -2.81 2.45
N ILE A 2 -24.49 -3.10 1.14
CA ILE A 2 -23.26 -3.55 0.44
C ILE A 2 -22.11 -2.53 0.47
N THR A 3 -22.38 -1.24 0.24
CA THR A 3 -21.36 -0.19 0.29
C THR A 3 -20.63 -0.13 1.64
N ASN A 4 -21.33 -0.42 2.74
CA ASN A 4 -20.74 -0.45 4.08
C ASN A 4 -19.83 -1.68 4.23
N CYS A 5 -20.22 -2.83 3.67
CA CYS A 5 -19.37 -4.02 3.65
C CYS A 5 -18.08 -3.77 2.85
N ILE A 6 -18.18 -3.15 1.67
CA ILE A 6 -17.00 -2.75 0.89
C ILE A 6 -16.11 -1.80 1.68
N GLN A 7 -16.70 -0.85 2.41
CA GLN A 7 -15.94 0.06 3.27
C GLN A 7 -15.22 -0.66 4.41
N MET A 8 -15.84 -1.68 5.03
CA MET A 8 -15.19 -2.51 6.05
C MET A 8 -14.00 -3.29 5.45
N LEU A 9 -14.18 -3.90 4.27
CA LEU A 9 -13.08 -4.60 3.59
C LEU A 9 -11.90 -3.67 3.27
N VAL A 10 -12.18 -2.44 2.84
CA VAL A 10 -11.15 -1.41 2.62
C VAL A 10 -10.42 -1.13 3.94
N GLN A 11 -11.15 -0.89 5.01
CA GLN A 11 -10.58 -0.59 6.33
C GLN A 11 -9.72 -1.75 6.85
N ASP A 12 -10.16 -3.00 6.68
CA ASP A 12 -9.42 -4.18 7.11
C ASP A 12 -8.06 -4.28 6.41
N LEU A 13 -8.03 -4.06 5.09
CA LEU A 13 -6.77 -4.06 4.33
C LEU A 13 -5.87 -2.88 4.70
N GLU A 14 -6.45 -1.71 4.99
CA GLU A 14 -5.69 -0.56 5.47
C GLU A 14 -5.06 -0.81 6.85
N VAL A 15 -5.80 -1.41 7.77
CA VAL A 15 -5.31 -1.79 9.10
C VAL A 15 -4.17 -2.80 8.98
N ALA A 16 -4.24 -3.73 8.04
CA ALA A 16 -3.15 -4.65 7.75
C ALA A 16 -1.88 -3.93 7.26
N CYS A 17 -2.01 -2.82 6.52
CA CYS A 17 -0.87 -2.05 6.01
C CYS A 17 -0.28 -1.07 7.05
N GLU A 18 -1.04 -0.70 8.10
CA GLU A 18 -0.64 0.31 9.09
C GLU A 18 0.69 -0.03 9.81
N PRO A 19 0.96 -1.27 10.27
CA PRO A 19 2.24 -1.60 10.89
C PRO A 19 3.45 -1.35 9.99
N ALA A 20 3.31 -1.61 8.68
CA ALA A 20 4.36 -1.33 7.70
C ALA A 20 4.57 0.19 7.52
N LEU A 21 3.48 0.96 7.43
CA LEU A 21 3.56 2.43 7.40
C LEU A 21 4.20 3.00 8.67
N GLN A 22 3.94 2.41 9.84
CA GLN A 22 4.60 2.81 11.08
C GLN A 22 6.10 2.46 11.06
N ALA A 23 6.46 1.27 10.55
CA ALA A 23 7.86 0.88 10.39
C ALA A 23 8.62 1.85 9.47
N MET A 24 8.00 2.28 8.36
CA MET A 24 8.55 3.30 7.45
C MET A 24 8.96 4.58 8.18
N THR A 25 8.14 5.07 9.12
CA THR A 25 8.43 6.30 9.87
C THR A 25 9.59 6.17 10.86
N LYS A 26 10.02 4.95 11.20
CA LYS A 26 11.12 4.68 12.13
C LYS A 26 12.47 4.48 11.43
N ILE A 27 12.49 4.44 10.10
CA ILE A 27 13.73 4.33 9.32
C ILE A 27 14.53 5.63 9.44
N SER A 28 15.84 5.53 9.64
CA SER A 28 16.73 6.71 9.65
C SER A 28 17.01 7.17 8.23
N TRP A 29 16.06 7.91 7.65
CA TRP A 29 16.17 8.43 6.28
C TRP A 29 17.29 9.47 6.09
N LEU A 30 17.77 10.08 7.18
CA LEU A 30 18.92 10.97 7.16
C LEU A 30 20.25 10.20 7.03
N HIS A 31 20.38 9.06 7.69
CA HIS A 31 21.59 8.23 7.67
C HIS A 31 21.42 7.02 6.76
N PHE A 32 20.65 7.19 5.68
CA PHE A 32 20.45 6.13 4.70
C PHE A 32 21.67 6.10 3.77
N ASP A 33 22.43 5.00 3.81
CA ASP A 33 23.78 4.96 3.23
C ASP A 33 23.80 4.63 1.73
N THR A 34 22.97 3.68 1.28
CA THR A 34 22.94 3.24 -0.12
C THR A 34 21.53 2.93 -0.57
N VAL A 35 21.18 3.34 -1.80
CA VAL A 35 19.97 2.87 -2.48
C VAL A 35 20.14 1.38 -2.81
N GLY A 36 19.12 0.59 -2.50
CA GLY A 36 19.10 -0.85 -2.76
C GLY A 36 17.78 -1.27 -3.42
N ASP A 37 17.32 -2.47 -3.08
CA ASP A 37 15.98 -2.93 -3.45
C ASP A 37 14.90 -2.19 -2.65
N GLN A 38 13.63 -2.51 -2.91
CA GLN A 38 12.50 -1.95 -2.17
C GLN A 38 12.65 -2.18 -0.65
N SER A 39 12.27 -1.18 0.13
CA SER A 39 12.29 -1.27 1.59
C SER A 39 11.38 -2.40 2.12
N SER A 40 11.70 -2.89 3.32
CA SER A 40 10.93 -3.96 3.97
C SER A 40 9.45 -3.59 4.14
N TYR A 41 9.14 -2.33 4.45
CA TYR A 41 7.75 -1.88 4.59
C TYR A 41 6.96 -2.00 3.27
N VAL A 42 7.59 -1.72 2.13
CA VAL A 42 6.99 -1.89 0.80
C VAL A 42 6.68 -3.37 0.56
N THR A 43 7.64 -4.24 0.88
CA THR A 43 7.47 -5.69 0.77
C THR A 43 6.29 -6.20 1.59
N GLN A 44 6.15 -5.73 2.84
CA GLN A 44 5.04 -6.13 3.70
C GLN A 44 3.69 -5.63 3.17
N ILE A 45 3.60 -4.38 2.71
CA ILE A 45 2.38 -3.86 2.10
C ILE A 45 1.99 -4.70 0.88
N ILE A 46 2.93 -4.94 -0.04
CA ILE A 46 2.67 -5.76 -1.24
C ILE A 46 2.22 -7.17 -0.86
N MET A 47 2.81 -7.77 0.18
CA MET A 47 2.38 -9.08 0.69
C MET A 47 0.93 -9.04 1.20
N HIS A 48 0.53 -8.02 1.96
CA HIS A 48 -0.86 -7.86 2.39
C HIS A 48 -1.83 -7.73 1.21
N LEU A 49 -1.44 -6.98 0.17
CA LEU A 49 -2.23 -6.88 -1.07
C LEU A 49 -2.34 -8.25 -1.76
N LYS A 50 -1.22 -8.94 -1.95
CA LYS A 50 -1.16 -10.26 -2.63
C LYS A 50 -1.94 -11.35 -1.91
N ASN A 51 -1.99 -11.30 -0.57
CA ASN A 51 -2.75 -12.27 0.20
C ASN A 51 -4.24 -11.93 0.24
N THR A 52 -4.62 -10.66 0.29
CA THR A 52 -6.02 -10.27 0.52
C THR A 52 -6.82 -10.16 -0.77
N VAL A 53 -6.23 -9.54 -1.80
CA VAL A 53 -6.95 -9.12 -3.01
C VAL A 53 -7.50 -10.29 -3.82
N PRO A 54 -6.76 -11.40 -4.05
CA PRO A 54 -7.31 -12.57 -4.75
C PRO A 54 -8.52 -13.17 -4.04
N HIS A 55 -8.47 -13.29 -2.70
CA HIS A 55 -9.61 -13.79 -1.93
C HIS A 55 -10.83 -12.88 -2.05
N LEU A 56 -10.66 -11.56 -1.98
CA LEU A 56 -11.77 -10.63 -2.16
C LEU A 56 -12.35 -10.67 -3.57
N ARG A 57 -11.51 -10.81 -4.59
CA ARG A 57 -11.94 -10.99 -5.98
C ARG A 57 -12.82 -12.24 -6.12
N ASP A 58 -12.39 -13.37 -5.57
CA ASP A 58 -13.10 -14.64 -5.69
C ASP A 58 -14.46 -14.58 -4.97
N ASN A 59 -14.51 -13.94 -3.80
CA ASN A 59 -15.75 -13.74 -3.02
C ASN A 59 -16.69 -12.69 -3.61
N LEU A 60 -16.18 -11.77 -4.43
CA LEU A 60 -16.97 -10.75 -5.16
C LEU A 60 -17.16 -11.10 -6.64
N SER A 61 -16.82 -12.32 -7.05
CA SER A 61 -16.82 -12.79 -8.44
C SER A 61 -18.17 -12.66 -9.13
N SER A 62 -19.27 -12.82 -8.38
CA SER A 62 -20.64 -12.63 -8.85
C SER A 62 -20.95 -11.19 -9.27
N SER A 63 -20.11 -10.21 -8.89
CA SER A 63 -20.31 -8.81 -9.25
C SER A 63 -18.99 -8.03 -9.32
N ARG A 64 -18.36 -8.07 -10.51
CA ARG A 64 -17.12 -7.33 -10.83
C ARG A 64 -17.15 -5.86 -10.39
N LYS A 65 -18.31 -5.18 -10.48
CA LYS A 65 -18.48 -3.78 -10.06
C LYS A 65 -18.10 -3.53 -8.59
N TYR A 66 -18.39 -4.47 -7.68
CA TYR A 66 -18.10 -4.31 -6.26
C TYR A 66 -16.62 -4.54 -5.97
N PHE A 67 -15.98 -5.48 -6.66
CA PHE A 67 -14.53 -5.66 -6.60
C PHE A 67 -13.80 -4.42 -7.14
N THR A 68 -14.21 -3.89 -8.30
CA THR A 68 -13.65 -2.63 -8.83
C THR A 68 -13.85 -1.47 -7.86
N GLN A 69 -15.03 -1.36 -7.24
CA GLN A 69 -15.30 -0.34 -6.25
C GLN A 69 -14.41 -0.47 -5.01
N PHE A 70 -14.14 -1.70 -4.54
CA PHE A 70 -13.19 -1.96 -3.47
C PHE A 70 -11.79 -1.47 -3.84
N CYS A 71 -11.25 -1.86 -5.00
CA CYS A 71 -9.91 -1.45 -5.44
C CYS A 71 -9.76 0.07 -5.51
N ILE A 72 -10.75 0.76 -6.10
CA ILE A 72 -10.75 2.23 -6.22
C ILE A 72 -10.80 2.88 -4.84
N ARG A 73 -11.68 2.40 -3.95
CA ARG A 73 -11.83 2.96 -2.60
C ARG A 73 -10.56 2.78 -1.78
N PHE A 74 -9.95 1.59 -1.82
CA PHE A 74 -8.69 1.33 -1.14
C PHE A 74 -7.56 2.23 -1.66
N ALA A 75 -7.37 2.34 -2.97
CA ALA A 75 -6.34 3.22 -3.52
C ALA A 75 -6.55 4.69 -3.11
N ASN A 76 -7.79 5.18 -3.19
CA ASN A 76 -8.15 6.55 -2.83
C ASN A 76 -7.94 6.86 -1.34
N SER A 77 -8.05 5.88 -0.46
CA SER A 77 -7.85 6.07 0.98
C SER A 77 -6.40 5.80 1.42
N PHE A 78 -5.73 4.84 0.80
CA PHE A 78 -4.36 4.45 1.10
C PHE A 78 -3.33 5.50 0.63
N ILE A 79 -3.47 6.04 -0.58
CA ILE A 79 -2.50 7.00 -1.15
C ILE A 79 -2.32 8.23 -0.24
N PRO A 80 -3.37 8.92 0.24
CA PRO A 80 -3.23 10.03 1.18
C PRO A 80 -2.53 9.63 2.49
N LYS A 81 -2.81 8.43 3.03
CA LYS A 81 -2.15 7.92 4.25
C LYS A 81 -0.67 7.66 4.03
N PHE A 82 -0.29 7.09 2.88
CA PHE A 82 1.10 6.89 2.52
C PHE A 82 1.85 8.24 2.43
N ILE A 83 1.28 9.22 1.73
CA ILE A 83 1.82 10.58 1.61
C ILE A 83 2.00 11.23 2.99
N GLN A 84 1.00 11.09 3.89
CA GLN A 84 1.10 11.60 5.25
C GLN A 84 2.27 10.96 6.04
N ASN A 85 2.54 9.67 5.85
CA ASN A 85 3.67 9.00 6.49
C ASN A 85 5.02 9.40 5.89
N ILE A 86 5.10 9.69 4.59
CA ILE A 86 6.30 10.30 3.98
C ILE A 86 6.65 11.62 4.70
N TYR A 87 5.67 12.48 4.98
CA TYR A 87 5.94 13.74 5.66
C TYR A 87 6.49 13.58 7.09
N LYS A 88 6.23 12.44 7.74
CA LYS A 88 6.77 12.09 9.06
C LYS A 88 8.19 11.53 9.00
N CYS A 89 8.69 11.15 7.82
CA CYS A 89 10.01 10.55 7.64
C CYS A 89 11.17 11.55 7.69
N LYS A 90 10.89 12.84 7.99
CA LYS A 90 11.90 13.90 8.03
C LYS A 90 12.77 13.82 9.29
N PRO A 91 14.06 14.19 9.21
CA PRO A 91 14.81 14.64 8.03
C PRO A 91 15.22 13.50 7.08
N ILE A 92 15.38 13.81 5.79
CA ILE A 92 15.68 12.85 4.70
C ILE A 92 16.95 13.33 3.98
N SER A 93 17.93 12.44 3.76
CA SER A 93 19.12 12.74 2.94
C SER A 93 18.82 12.62 1.44
N THR A 94 19.79 12.98 0.58
CA THR A 94 19.68 12.74 -0.86
C THR A 94 19.47 11.26 -1.17
N VAL A 95 20.30 10.38 -0.59
CA VAL A 95 20.21 8.92 -0.78
C VAL A 95 18.89 8.37 -0.23
N GLY A 96 18.45 8.84 0.95
CA GLY A 96 17.14 8.45 1.50
C GLY A 96 15.98 8.90 0.60
N SER A 97 16.11 10.04 -0.08
CA SER A 97 15.10 10.53 -1.03
C SER A 97 15.03 9.66 -2.28
N GLU A 98 16.18 9.21 -2.79
CA GLU A 98 16.27 8.28 -3.92
C GLU A 98 15.63 6.92 -3.58
N GLN A 99 15.90 6.39 -2.37
CA GLN A 99 15.25 5.16 -1.90
C GLN A 99 13.73 5.34 -1.76
N LEU A 100 13.26 6.45 -1.16
CA LEU A 100 11.82 6.73 -1.05
C LEU A 100 11.13 6.86 -2.42
N LEU A 101 11.84 7.39 -3.42
CA LEU A 101 11.33 7.46 -4.79
C LEU A 101 11.16 6.05 -5.38
N LEU A 102 12.15 5.17 -5.21
CA LEU A 102 12.07 3.77 -5.61
C LEU A 102 10.90 3.07 -4.90
N ASP A 103 10.80 3.20 -3.58
CA ASP A 103 9.74 2.60 -2.78
C ASP A 103 8.34 3.09 -3.23
N THR A 104 8.22 4.38 -3.51
CA THR A 104 6.98 4.99 -4.04
C THR A 104 6.62 4.42 -5.40
N HIS A 105 7.61 4.22 -6.28
CA HIS A 105 7.39 3.61 -7.58
C HIS A 105 6.88 2.17 -7.45
N MET A 106 7.46 1.39 -6.55
CA MET A 106 7.03 0.00 -6.30
C MET A 106 5.59 -0.07 -5.78
N LEU A 107 5.22 0.78 -4.82
CA LEU A 107 3.84 0.85 -4.34
C LEU A 107 2.87 1.34 -5.41
N LYS A 108 3.26 2.32 -6.23
CA LYS A 108 2.45 2.77 -7.38
C LYS A 108 2.15 1.61 -8.33
N THR A 109 3.17 0.84 -8.71
CA THR A 109 3.00 -0.33 -9.58
C THR A 109 2.06 -1.36 -8.96
N ALA A 110 2.24 -1.69 -7.68
CA ALA A 110 1.37 -2.63 -6.98
C ALA A 110 -0.09 -2.14 -6.90
N LEU A 111 -0.32 -0.83 -6.73
CA LEU A 111 -1.67 -0.25 -6.72
C LEU A 111 -2.31 -0.22 -8.12
N LEU A 112 -1.53 -0.02 -9.19
CA LEU A 112 -2.02 -0.12 -10.57
C LEU A 112 -2.40 -1.56 -10.93
N GLU A 113 -1.61 -2.52 -10.45
CA GLU A 113 -1.86 -3.96 -10.64
C GLU A 113 -2.94 -4.50 -9.71
N LEU A 114 -3.41 -3.73 -8.72
CA LEU A 114 -4.35 -4.16 -7.68
C LEU A 114 -5.53 -4.98 -8.23
N PRO A 115 -6.26 -4.57 -9.30
CA PRO A 115 -7.38 -5.35 -9.82
C PRO A 115 -6.98 -6.70 -10.46
N SER A 116 -5.70 -6.84 -10.82
CA SER A 116 -5.12 -7.97 -11.55
C SER A 116 -4.24 -8.86 -10.68
N ILE A 117 -4.09 -8.56 -9.39
CA ILE A 117 -3.27 -9.37 -8.47
C ILE A 117 -3.79 -10.81 -8.40
N GLY A 118 -2.90 -11.78 -8.64
CA GLY A 118 -3.20 -13.22 -8.57
C GLY A 118 -4.11 -13.70 -9.71
N ASN A 119 -4.17 -12.95 -10.82
CA ASN A 119 -4.87 -13.33 -12.05
C ASN A 119 -4.00 -14.21 -12.96
#